data_AF-A0A914T993-F1
#
_entry.id   AF-A0A914T993-F1
#
_cell.length_a   1.000
_cell.length_b   1.000
_cell.length_c   1.000
_cell.angle_alpha   90.00
_cell.angle_beta   90.00
_cell.angle_gamma   90.00
#
_symmetry.space_group_name_H-M   'P 1'
#
loop_
_entity.id
_entity.type
_entity.pdbx_description
1 polymer ?
#
loop_
_entity_poly.entity_id
_entity_poly.type
_entity_poly.pdbx_seq_one_letter_code
_entity_poly.pdbx_strand_id
1 'polypeptide(L)'
;MAIYATYVFVGCILSIVLNLFFLLVTHLRRVEGFQEVLVFMRNISIGYILMAFCLMGIVPQAITNGSSIIRISYGKLEYFDANFLVSIF
;
A
#
# COMPACT_ATOMS: atom_id res chain seq x y z
N MET A 1 -2.89 13.78 2.44
CA MET A 1 -2.72 12.61 1.55
C MET A 1 -1.26 12.16 1.46
N ALA A 2 -0.32 13.01 1.00
CA ALA A 2 1.09 12.60 0.84
C ALA A 2 1.77 12.12 2.14
N ILE A 3 1.53 12.79 3.28
CA ILE A 3 2.14 12.44 4.58
C ILE A 3 1.74 11.02 5.03
N TYR A 4 0.47 10.65 4.83
CA TYR A 4 -0.02 9.31 5.18
C TYR A 4 0.64 8.23 4.30
N ALA A 5 0.75 8.48 3.00
CA ALA A 5 1.43 7.57 2.08
C ALA A 5 2.90 7.36 2.46
N THR A 6 3.61 8.44 2.77
CA THR A 6 5.00 8.41 3.21
C THR A 6 5.14 7.66 4.54
N TYR A 7 4.24 7.90 5.50
CA TYR A 7 4.24 7.19 6.78
C TYR A 7 4.08 5.68 6.59
N VAL A 8 3.09 5.26 5.78
CA VAL A 8 2.86 3.83 5.52
C VAL A 8 4.03 3.21 4.76
N PHE A 9 4.60 3.91 3.79
CA PHE A 9 5.75 3.44 3.03
C PHE A 9 6.99 3.21 3.93
N VAL A 10 7.33 4.21 4.76
CA VAL A 10 8.45 4.11 5.71
C VAL A 10 8.20 3.00 6.72
N GLY A 11 6.98 2.90 7.25
CA GLY A 11 6.59 1.83 8.19
C GLY A 11 6.68 0.44 7.57
N CYS A 12 6.27 0.26 6.31
CA CYS A 12 6.38 -1.02 5.60
C CYS A 12 7.84 -1.42 5.39
N ILE A 13 8.69 -0.49 4.95
CA ILE A 13 10.14 -0.75 4.77
C ILE A 13 10.77 -1.17 6.09
N LEU A 14 10.50 -0.42 7.17
CA LEU A 14 11.06 -0.71 8.48
C LEU A 14 10.59 -2.07 9.01
N SER A 15 9.32 -2.41 8.82
CA SER A 15 8.77 -3.73 9.16
C SER A 15 9.46 -4.86 8.40
N ILE A 16 9.69 -4.70 7.09
CA ILE A 16 10.39 -5.71 6.27
C ILE A 16 11.82 -5.91 6.77
N VAL A 17 12.56 -4.82 7.01
CA VAL A 17 13.95 -4.88 7.48
C VAL A 17 14.05 -5.56 8.83
N LEU A 18 13.19 -5.21 9.80
CA LEU A 18 13.21 -5.80 11.13
C LEU A 18 12.84 -7.29 11.12
N ASN A 19 11.85 -7.70 10.32
CA ASN A 19 11.48 -9.10 10.20
C ASN A 19 12.56 -9.92 9.48
N LEU A 20 13.23 -9.38 8.45
CA LEU A 20 14.38 -10.02 7.82
C LEU A 20 15.56 -10.18 8.79
N PHE A 21 15.83 -9.14 9.59
CA PHE A 21 16.87 -9.21 10.62
C PHE A 21 16.53 -10.27 11.67
N PHE A 22 15.27 -10.35 12.12
CA PHE A 22 14.82 -11.39 13.04
C PHE A 22 14.99 -12.80 12.45
N LEU A 23 14.62 -13.02 11.19
CA LEU A 23 14.83 -14.30 10.50
C LEU A 23 16.32 -14.66 10.45
N LEU A 24 17.19 -13.68 10.15
CA LEU A 24 18.64 -13.89 10.11
C LEU A 24 19.22 -14.23 11.48
N VAL A 25 18.86 -13.48 12.52
CA VAL A 25 19.32 -13.73 13.91
C VAL A 25 18.86 -15.09 14.40
N THR A 26 17.58 -15.42 14.19
CA THR A 26 17.05 -16.71 14.62
C THR A 26 17.66 -17.86 13.82
N HIS A 27 18.02 -17.67 12.54
CA HIS A 27 18.70 -18.68 11.75
C HIS A 27 20.13 -18.97 12.26
N LEU A 28 20.86 -17.94 12.68
CA LEU A 28 22.23 -18.08 13.18
C LEU A 28 22.31 -18.65 14.61
N ARG A 29 21.33 -18.35 15.47
CA ARG A 29 21.27 -18.86 16.84
C ARG A 29 20.38 -20.10 16.92
N ARG A 30 21.00 -21.28 17.02
CA ARG A 30 20.31 -22.53 17.34
C ARG A 30 19.96 -22.53 18.84
N VAL A 31 18.69 -22.31 19.16
CA VAL A 31 18.18 -22.40 20.54
C VAL A 31 17.40 -23.70 20.67
N GLU A 32 17.97 -24.67 21.39
CA GLU A 32 17.46 -26.04 21.45
C GLU A 32 16.24 -26.19 22.37
N GLY A 33 16.02 -25.27 23.32
CA GLY A 33 14.89 -25.34 24.27
C GLY A 33 13.56 -24.77 23.77
N PHE A 34 13.55 -23.99 22.67
CA PHE A 34 12.37 -23.24 22.22
C PHE A 34 12.15 -23.34 20.70
N GLN A 35 12.54 -24.46 20.09
CA GLN A 35 12.47 -24.61 18.63
C GLN A 35 11.06 -24.42 18.06
N GLU A 36 10.03 -24.98 18.68
CA GLU A 36 8.64 -24.84 18.20
C GLU A 36 8.17 -23.38 18.22
N VAL A 37 8.47 -22.67 19.31
CA VAL A 37 8.14 -21.24 19.45
C VAL A 37 8.91 -20.41 18.42
N LEU A 38 10.19 -20.72 18.19
CA LEU A 38 10.98 -20.03 17.17
C LEU A 38 10.46 -20.28 15.76
N VAL A 39 10.03 -21.50 15.44
CA VAL A 39 9.41 -21.83 14.15
C VAL A 39 8.10 -21.06 13.98
N PHE A 40 7.26 -21.01 15.02
CA PHE A 40 6.03 -20.22 15.01
C PHE A 40 6.30 -18.72 14.79
N MET A 41 7.28 -18.16 15.50
CA MET A 41 7.66 -16.75 15.35
C MET A 41 8.24 -16.45 13.96
N ARG A 42 9.04 -17.34 13.38
CA ARG A 42 9.53 -17.19 12.00
C ARG A 42 8.39 -17.18 10.98
N ASN A 43 7.39 -18.04 11.15
CA ASN A 43 6.21 -18.05 10.28
C ASN A 43 5.42 -16.74 10.36
N ILE A 44 5.25 -16.21 11.57
CA ILE A 44 4.64 -14.88 11.78
C ILE A 44 5.44 -13.79 11.07
N SER A 45 6.77 -13.79 11.20
CA SER A 45 7.63 -12.80 10.54
C SER A 45 7.51 -12.83 9.02
N ILE A 46 7.42 -14.02 8.41
CA ILE A 46 7.18 -14.15 6.97
C ILE A 46 5.80 -13.57 6.61
N GLY A 47 4.78 -13.84 7.43
CA GLY A 47 3.44 -13.25 7.27
C GLY A 47 3.46 -11.72 7.29
N TYR A 48 4.21 -11.10 8.21
CA TYR A 48 4.35 -9.65 8.27
C TYR A 48 5.08 -9.06 7.05
N ILE A 49 6.11 -9.75 6.54
CA ILE A 49 6.80 -9.34 5.31
C ILE A 49 5.85 -9.34 4.12
N LEU A 50 5.07 -10.42 3.95
CA LEU A 50 4.08 -10.53 2.87
C LEU A 50 3.01 -9.44 2.99
N MET A 51 2.48 -9.23 4.19
CA MET A 51 1.50 -8.17 4.45
C MET A 51 2.04 -6.77 4.12
N ALA A 52 3.30 -6.49 4.48
CA ALA A 52 3.95 -5.22 4.17
C ALA A 52 4.09 -5.00 2.65
N PHE A 53 4.44 -6.04 1.89
CA PHE A 53 4.45 -5.96 0.41
C PHE A 53 3.05 -5.69 -0.17
N CYS A 54 2.01 -6.34 0.35
CA CYS A 54 0.64 -6.09 -0.07
C CYS A 54 0.22 -4.64 0.21
N LEU A 55 0.52 -4.12 1.40
CA LEU A 55 0.25 -2.73 1.77
C LEU A 55 0.97 -1.74 0.84
N MET A 56 2.23 -1.98 0.49
CA MET A 56 2.96 -1.13 -0.45
C MET A 56 2.32 -1.09 -1.85
N GLY A 57 1.68 -2.17 -2.28
CA GLY A 57 0.95 -2.22 -3.56
C GLY A 57 -0.41 -1.52 -3.53
N ILE A 58 -1.12 -1.56 -2.39
CA ILE A 58 -2.48 -1.00 -2.24
C ILE A 58 -2.45 0.51 -1.97
N VAL A 59 -1.51 0.99 -1.16
CA VAL A 59 -1.45 2.41 -0.73
C VAL A 59 -1.44 3.40 -1.91
N PRO A 60 -0.70 3.18 -3.01
CA PRO A 60 -0.77 4.06 -4.18
C PRO A 60 -2.17 4.13 -4.82
N GLN A 61 -2.90 3.01 -4.81
CA GLN A 61 -4.25 2.90 -5.41
C GLN A 61 -5.33 3.59 -4.56
N ALA A 62 -5.16 3.58 -3.23
CA ALA A 62 -6.06 4.27 -2.32
C ALA A 62 -5.97 5.80 -2.45
N ILE A 63 -4.79 6.34 -2.78
CA ILE A 63 -4.56 7.78 -2.96
C ILE A 63 -5.22 8.28 -4.25
N THR A 64 -5.14 7.51 -5.34
CA THR A 64 -5.81 7.85 -6.61
C THR A 64 -7.33 7.81 -6.49
N ASN A 65 -7.89 6.89 -5.71
CA ASN A 65 -9.34 6.84 -5.44
C ASN A 65 -9.80 7.92 -4.45
N GLY A 66 -8.98 8.32 -3.47
CA GLY A 66 -9.33 9.46 -2.60
C GLY A 66 -9.26 10.83 -3.31
N SER A 67 -8.52 10.90 -4.42
CA SER A 67 -8.48 12.04 -5.33
C SER A 67 -9.52 11.93 -6.46
N SER A 68 -10.36 10.88 -6.48
CA SER A 68 -11.41 10.77 -7.48
C SER A 68 -12.56 11.71 -7.12
N ILE A 69 -12.37 13.00 -7.39
CA ILE A 69 -13.36 13.67 -8.23
C ILE A 69 -13.49 12.74 -9.42
N ILE A 70 -14.64 12.10 -9.57
CA ILE A 70 -14.98 11.30 -10.75
C ILE A 70 -14.74 12.22 -11.95
N ARG A 71 -13.55 12.16 -12.57
CA ARG A 71 -13.33 12.74 -13.89
C ARG A 71 -14.06 11.82 -14.82
N ILE A 72 -15.36 12.05 -14.94
CA ILE A 72 -16.10 11.67 -16.13
C ILE A 72 -15.32 12.35 -17.25
N SER A 73 -14.54 11.57 -18.01
CA SER A 73 -14.00 12.02 -19.28
C SER A 73 -15.21 12.28 -20.18
N TYR A 74 -15.84 13.44 -20.05
CA TYR A 74 -16.64 13.99 -21.12
C TYR A 74 -15.66 14.17 -22.26
N GLY A 75 -15.68 13.23 -23.22
CA GLY A 75 -14.94 13.37 -24.45
C GLY A 75 -15.28 14.73 -25.04
N LYS A 76 -14.26 15.59 -25.20
CA LYS A 76 -14.29 16.84 -25.97
C LYS A 76 -15.63 17.61 -25.89
N LEU A 77 -15.86 18.25 -24.74
CA LEU A 77 -16.88 19.30 -24.58
C LEU A 77 -16.44 20.66 -25.19
N GLU A 78 -15.41 20.68 -26.03
CA GLU A 78 -14.92 21.89 -26.73
C GLU A 78 -15.67 22.21 -28.03
N TYR A 79 -16.69 21.43 -28.40
CA TYR A 79 -17.49 21.67 -29.62
C TYR A 79 -18.88 22.25 -29.40
N PHE A 80 -19.31 22.50 -28.16
CA PHE A 80 -20.57 23.20 -27.93
C PHE A 80 -20.33 24.71 -27.86
N ASP A 81 -20.46 25.31 -29.04
CA ASP A 81 -20.63 26.73 -29.30
C ASP A 81 -21.60 27.39 -28.29
N ALA A 82 -21.28 28.61 -27.87
CA ALA A 82 -22.00 29.38 -26.84
C ALA A 82 -23.42 29.81 -27.28
N ASN A 83 -23.88 29.38 -28.45
CA ASN A 83 -25.18 29.71 -29.04
C ASN A 83 -26.27 28.66 -28.79
N PHE A 84 -25.99 27.53 -28.13
CA PHE A 84 -27.01 26.48 -27.91
C PHE A 84 -28.03 26.79 -26.80
N LEU A 85 -27.86 27.89 -26.05
CA LEU A 85 -28.72 28.24 -24.90
C LEU A 85 -29.89 29.18 -25.22
N VAL A 86 -30.14 29.55 -26.48
CA VAL A 86 -31.20 30.53 -26.84
C VAL A 86 -32.43 29.90 -27.55
N SER A 87 -32.43 28.60 -27.86
CA SER A 87 -33.53 27.97 -28.64
C SER A 87 -34.45 27.04 -27.85
N ILE A 88 -34.55 27.18 -26.53
CA ILE A 88 -35.58 26.47 -25.74
C ILE A 88 -36.21 27.46 -24.77
N PHE A 89 -36.91 28.47 -25.29
CA PHE A 89 -38.10 29.12 -24.73
C PHE A 89 -38.85 29.84 -25.84
#